data_AF-A0A7K0LS99-F1
#
_entry.id   AF-A0A7K0LS99-F1
#
_cell.length_a   1.000
_cell.length_b   1.000
_cell.length_c   1.000
_cell.angle_alpha   90.00
_cell.angle_beta   90.00
_cell.angle_gamma   90.00
#
_symmetry.space_group_name_H-M   'P 1'
#
loop_
_entity.id
_entity.type
_entity.pdbx_description
1 polymer ?
#
loop_
_entity_poly.entity_id
_entity_poly.type
_entity_poly.pdbx_seq_one_letter_code
_entity_poly.pdbx_strand_id
1 'polypeptide(L)' 'HASLDNALDAGDRALTGPVSRGDAGTVAMHVAEIGAVSRAAQSAYIAMARLTADRALAAGRLSPEQAASLLGALAPVEGA' A
#
# COMPACT_ATOMS: atom_id res chain seq x y z
N HIS A 1 23.61 -3.68 11.94
CA HIS A 1 22.75 -3.38 13.11
C HIS A 1 22.41 -1.90 13.12
N ALA A 2 21.69 -1.42 12.10
CA ALA A 2 21.34 0.01 11.97
C ALA A 2 20.09 0.18 11.10
N SER A 3 19.96 -0.59 10.01
CA SER A 3 18.73 -0.62 9.20
C SER A 3 17.57 -1.31 9.92
N LEU A 4 17.85 -2.40 10.65
CA LEU A 4 16.85 -3.14 11.42
C LEU A 4 16.35 -2.32 12.62
N ASP A 5 17.26 -1.69 13.36
CA ASP A 5 16.90 -0.86 14.51
C ASP A 5 16.11 0.38 14.06
N ASN A 6 16.48 1.01 12.94
CA ASN A 6 15.68 2.07 12.33
C ASN A 6 14.31 1.59 11.83
N ALA A 7 14.20 0.37 11.28
CA ALA A 7 12.92 -0.19 10.85
C ALA A 7 12.00 -0.53 12.03
N LEU A 8 12.56 -0.91 13.18
CA LEU A 8 11.84 -1.18 14.42
C LEU A 8 11.46 0.10 15.18
N ASP A 9 12.31 1.13 15.15
CA ASP A 9 12.13 2.40 15.89
C ASP A 9 11.35 3.47 15.11
N ALA A 10 11.51 3.50 13.77
CA ALA A 10 10.66 4.31 12.91
C ALA A 10 9.29 3.63 12.68
N GLY A 11 9.23 2.30 12.72
CA GLY A 11 8.02 1.52 12.46
C GLY A 11 7.28 2.01 11.21
N ASP A 12 5.96 1.98 11.26
CA ASP A 12 5.11 2.50 10.17
C ASP A 12 5.25 4.03 9.95
N ARG A 13 5.93 4.79 10.82
CA ARG A 13 6.15 6.25 10.60
C ARG A 13 7.16 6.52 9.49
N ALA A 14 8.02 5.55 9.14
CA ALA A 14 8.90 5.67 7.98
C ALA A 14 8.16 5.48 6.64
N LEU A 15 6.95 4.93 6.66
CA LEU A 15 6.16 4.71 5.46
C LEU A 15 5.46 6.03 5.08
N THR A 16 6.11 6.86 4.27
CA THR A 16 5.54 8.11 3.73
C THR A 16 4.89 7.93 2.37
N GLY A 17 4.86 6.70 1.83
CA GLY A 17 4.30 6.38 0.52
C GLY A 17 2.78 6.62 0.44
N PRO A 18 2.21 6.63 -0.79
CA PRO A 18 0.81 6.98 -1.03
C PRO A 18 -0.18 6.09 -0.25
N VAL A 19 0.16 4.83 0.01
CA VAL A 19 -0.67 3.91 0.81
C VAL A 19 -0.83 4.42 2.25
N SER A 20 0.26 4.81 2.92
CA SER A 20 0.19 5.31 4.31
C SER A 20 -0.55 6.62 4.46
N ARG A 21 -0.69 7.40 3.36
CA ARG A 21 -1.45 8.65 3.32
C ARG A 21 -2.91 8.47 2.89
N GLY A 22 -3.32 7.27 2.48
CA GLY A 22 -4.68 7.01 2.01
C GLY A 22 -4.92 7.48 0.57
N ASP A 23 -3.87 7.70 -0.22
CA ASP A 23 -3.98 8.19 -1.59
C ASP A 23 -4.28 7.04 -2.56
N ALA A 24 -5.54 6.65 -2.60
CA ALA A 24 -6.03 5.57 -3.44
C ALA A 24 -5.87 5.86 -4.95
N GLY A 25 -5.91 7.13 -5.36
CA GLY A 25 -5.74 7.53 -6.75
C GLY A 25 -4.33 7.23 -7.25
N THR A 26 -3.30 7.66 -6.49
CA THR A 26 -1.90 7.36 -6.81
C THR A 26 -1.63 5.84 -6.74
N VAL A 27 -2.21 5.12 -5.79
CA VAL A 27 -2.07 3.66 -5.69
C VAL A 27 -2.65 2.97 -6.92
N ALA A 28 -3.85 3.35 -7.38
CA ALA A 28 -4.45 2.78 -8.59
C ALA A 28 -3.59 3.02 -9.84
N MET A 29 -3.03 4.23 -9.98
CA MET A 29 -2.10 4.55 -11.07
C MET A 29 -0.86 3.65 -11.05
N HIS A 30 -0.21 3.49 -9.89
CA HIS A 30 0.94 2.59 -9.76
C HIS A 30 0.59 1.14 -10.10
N VAL A 31 -0.56 0.63 -9.64
CA VAL A 31 -1.00 -0.73 -9.94
C VAL A 31 -1.15 -0.92 -11.46
N ALA A 32 -1.71 0.06 -12.16
CA ALA A 32 -1.86 0.00 -13.61
C ALA A 32 -0.50 0.05 -14.33
N GLU A 33 0.37 0.99 -13.98
CA GLU A 33 1.69 1.17 -14.59
C GLU A 33 2.61 -0.04 -14.36
N ILE A 34 2.65 -0.58 -13.14
CA ILE A 34 3.42 -1.79 -12.83
C ILE A 34 2.84 -2.99 -13.59
N GLY A 35 1.51 -3.11 -13.66
CA GLY A 35 0.83 -4.17 -14.41
C GLY A 35 1.15 -4.18 -15.90
N ALA A 36 1.34 -3.00 -16.50
CA ALA A 36 1.75 -2.86 -17.90
C ALA A 36 3.16 -3.41 -18.17
N VAL A 37 4.03 -3.44 -17.16
CA VAL A 37 5.42 -3.93 -17.27
C VAL A 37 5.55 -5.39 -16.79
N SER A 38 4.91 -5.74 -15.67
CA SER A 38 5.01 -7.08 -15.08
C SER A 38 3.84 -7.37 -14.13
N ARG A 39 3.04 -8.39 -14.48
CA ARG A 39 1.96 -8.90 -13.61
C ARG A 39 2.48 -9.49 -12.29
N ALA A 40 3.68 -10.06 -12.29
CA ALA A 40 4.30 -10.58 -11.07
C ALA A 40 4.68 -9.44 -10.11
N ALA A 41 5.27 -8.36 -10.64
CA ALA A 41 5.59 -7.18 -9.84
C ALA A 41 4.32 -6.49 -9.32
N GLN A 42 3.26 -6.44 -10.14
CA GLN A 42 1.96 -5.89 -9.74
C GLN A 42 1.38 -6.68 -8.55
N SER A 43 1.41 -8.01 -8.63
CA SER A 43 0.92 -8.87 -7.54
C SER A 43 1.71 -8.65 -6.24
N ALA A 44 3.03 -8.52 -6.33
CA ALA A 44 3.89 -8.22 -5.18
C ALA A 44 3.59 -6.83 -4.59
N TYR A 45 3.42 -5.82 -5.43
CA TYR A 45 3.04 -4.47 -5.01
C TYR A 45 1.70 -4.47 -4.26
N ILE A 46 0.68 -5.14 -4.81
CA ILE A 46 -0.64 -5.23 -4.18
C ILE A 46 -0.56 -5.87 -2.79
N ALA A 47 0.17 -6.99 -2.65
CA ALA A 47 0.32 -7.67 -1.36
C ALA A 47 0.99 -6.76 -0.31
N MET A 48 2.07 -6.07 -0.69
CA MET A 48 2.77 -5.14 0.20
C MET A 48 1.93 -3.91 0.55
N ALA A 49 1.15 -3.39 -0.40
CA ALA A 49 0.26 -2.27 -0.18
C ALA A 49 -0.88 -2.62 0.78
N ARG A 50 -1.48 -3.81 0.66
CA ARG A 50 -2.50 -4.28 1.62
C ARG A 50 -1.96 -4.35 3.04
N LEU A 51 -0.80 -5.00 3.21
CA LEU A 51 -0.15 -5.10 4.51
C LEU A 51 0.18 -3.71 5.11
N THR A 52 0.55 -2.75 4.26
CA THR A 52 0.81 -1.37 4.69
C THR A 52 -0.47 -0.65 5.10
N ALA A 53 -1.56 -0.81 4.35
CA ALA A 53 -2.86 -0.23 4.68
C ALA A 53 -3.42 -0.78 6.00
N ASP A 54 -3.31 -2.10 6.23
CA ASP A 54 -3.74 -2.75 7.47
C ASP A 54 -3.00 -2.19 8.68
N ARG A 55 -1.68 -2.06 8.59
CA ARG A 55 -0.86 -1.47 9.65
C ARG A 55 -1.17 0.01 9.88
N ALA A 56 -1.33 0.78 8.82
CA ALA A 56 -1.65 2.20 8.93
C ALA A 56 -3.05 2.45 9.53
N LEU A 57 -4.03 1.59 9.24
CA LEU A 57 -5.35 1.60 9.88
C LEU A 57 -5.25 1.22 11.36
N ALA A 58 -4.56 0.12 11.69
CA ALA A 58 -4.36 -0.30 13.08
C ALA A 58 -3.62 0.76 13.93
N ALA A 59 -2.72 1.52 13.30
CA ALA A 59 -2.01 2.64 13.92
C ALA A 59 -2.81 3.96 13.96
N GLY A 60 -4.06 3.97 13.46
CA GLY A 60 -4.91 5.16 13.43
C GLY A 60 -4.46 6.26 12.46
N ARG A 61 -3.56 5.96 11.51
CA ARG A 61 -3.11 6.91 10.48
C ARG A 61 -4.03 6.99 9.27
N LEU A 62 -4.83 5.96 9.05
CA LEU A 62 -5.89 5.95 8.05
C LEU A 62 -7.25 5.91 8.74
N SER A 63 -8.20 6.64 8.19
CA SER A 63 -9.61 6.41 8.49
C SER A 63 -10.09 5.10 7.84
N PRO A 64 -11.19 4.50 8.34
CA PRO A 64 -11.82 3.35 7.69
C PRO A 64 -12.18 3.61 6.21
N GLU A 65 -12.62 4.82 5.88
CA GLU A 65 -12.97 5.22 4.51
C GLU A 65 -11.74 5.27 3.59
N GLN A 66 -10.61 5.77 4.09
CA GLN A 66 -9.34 5.77 3.34
C GLN A 66 -8.84 4.34 3.12
N ALA A 67 -8.92 3.48 4.15
CA ALA A 67 -8.57 2.07 4.03
C ALA A 67 -9.48 1.34 3.03
N ALA A 68 -10.79 1.57 3.07
CA ALA A 68 -11.74 0.99 2.11
C ALA A 68 -11.45 1.44 0.67
N SER A 69 -11.15 2.72 0.47
CA SER A 69 -10.78 3.27 -0.85
C SER A 69 -9.50 2.63 -1.39
N LEU A 70 -8.49 2.44 -0.53
CA LEU A 70 -7.26 1.72 -0.90
C LEU A 70 -7.54 0.26 -1.27
N LEU A 71 -8.36 -0.44 -0.50
CA LEU A 71 -8.73 -1.82 -0.81
C LEU A 71 -9.46 -1.93 -2.15
N GLY A 72 -10.28 -0.95 -2.50
CA GLY A 72 -10.87 -0.83 -3.83
C GLY A 72 -9.83 -0.66 -4.94
N ALA A 73 -8.84 0.22 -4.75
CA ALA A 73 -7.73 0.42 -5.69
C ALA A 73 -6.81 -0.81 -5.82
N LEU A 74 -6.76 -1.65 -4.79
CA LEU A 74 -5.94 -2.87 -4.72
C LEU A 74 -6.74 -4.15 -5.03
N ALA A 75 -8.02 -4.03 -5.39
CA ALA A 75 -8.84 -5.16 -5.78
C ALA A 75 -8.32 -5.70 -7.12
N PRO A 76 -8.35 -7.03 -7.34
CA PRO A 76 -8.14 -7.58 -8.67
C PRO A 76 -9.14 -6.94 -9.63
N VAL A 77 -8.69 -6.53 -10.81
CA VAL A 77 -9.62 -6.19 -11.89
C VAL A 77 -10.19 -7.53 -12.36
N GLU A 78 -11.37 -7.92 -11.87
CA GLU A 78 -12.05 -9.11 -12.39
C GLU A 78 -12.50 -8.82 -13.83
N GLY A 79 -11.88 -9.51 -14.78
CA GLY A 79 -12.22 -9.45 -16.20
C GLY A 79 -11.07 -9.00 -17.10
N ALA A 80 -10.31 -9.98 -17.62
CA ALA A 80 -9.67 -9.98 -18.94
C ALA A 80 -9.21 -11.41 -19.28
#